data_AF-A0A3M7F958-F1
#
_entry.id   AF-A0A3M7F958-F1
#
_cell.length_a   1.000
_cell.length_b   1.000
_cell.length_c   1.000
_cell.angle_alpha   90.00
_cell.angle_beta   90.00
_cell.angle_gamma   90.00
#
_symmetry.space_group_name_H-M   'P 1'
#
loop_
_entity.id
_entity.type
_entity.pdbx_description
1 polymer ?
#
loop_
_entity_poly.entity_id
_entity_poly.type
_entity_poly.pdbx_seq_one_letter_code
_entity_poly.pdbx_strand_id
1 'polypeptide(L)'
;MNSTNNSLLKMLPPPDRQDNQSYDPLLDPISPHETPQIPSQPPIDEVLTKLVLAVAAFRRAGPHYARKSSAFLFFARGSWSLARYTLELRQAGLRLPRQVCVERDVGFAERLVGEALVVLRREGLSGDLRDLEWALRQYWAGGFPL
;
A
#
# COMPACT_ATOMS: atom_id res chain seq x y z
N MET A 1 40.09 -79.12 19.33
CA MET A 1 39.09 -80.08 18.82
C MET A 1 38.66 -79.61 17.44
N ASN A 2 38.94 -80.42 16.41
CA ASN A 2 38.22 -80.64 15.14
C ASN A 2 37.83 -79.41 14.28
N SER A 3 37.91 -79.39 12.96
CA SER A 3 38.41 -80.28 11.92
C SER A 3 38.15 -79.54 10.59
N THR A 4 39.06 -79.68 9.62
CA THR A 4 38.80 -79.75 8.16
C THR A 4 37.91 -78.76 7.39
N ASN A 5 38.54 -78.25 6.32
CA ASN A 5 38.15 -78.39 4.91
C ASN A 5 37.28 -77.35 4.17
N ASN A 6 37.84 -77.04 2.98
CA ASN A 6 37.22 -76.97 1.65
C ASN A 6 36.30 -75.81 1.29
N SER A 7 36.90 -74.86 0.55
CA SER A 7 36.76 -74.72 -0.91
C SER A 7 35.42 -75.05 -1.58
N LEU A 8 35.12 -74.13 -2.51
CA LEU A 8 34.32 -74.28 -3.74
C LEU A 8 32.81 -74.12 -3.61
N LEU A 9 32.35 -73.11 -4.37
CA LEU A 9 31.26 -73.17 -5.33
C LEU A 9 29.91 -73.61 -4.73
N LYS A 10 28.85 -72.86 -4.91
CA LYS A 10 28.22 -72.65 -6.22
C LYS A 10 26.91 -71.92 -5.98
N MET A 11 26.35 -71.39 -7.07
CA MET A 11 24.92 -71.14 -7.30
C MET A 11 24.36 -69.78 -6.87
N LEU A 12 24.35 -68.88 -7.85
CA LEU A 12 23.17 -68.04 -8.13
C LEU A 12 22.00 -68.92 -8.63
N PRO A 13 20.74 -68.50 -8.41
CA PRO A 13 20.01 -67.78 -9.48
C PRO A 13 19.24 -66.51 -9.03
N PRO A 14 18.79 -65.66 -9.99
CA PRO A 14 18.13 -64.35 -9.84
C PRO A 14 16.57 -64.53 -9.75
N PRO A 15 15.65 -63.52 -9.79
CA PRO A 15 15.76 -62.14 -10.31
C PRO A 15 15.02 -61.00 -9.56
N ASP A 16 15.43 -59.80 -9.95
CA ASP A 16 14.71 -58.53 -10.09
C ASP A 16 14.00 -57.82 -8.91
N ARG A 17 14.51 -56.59 -8.72
CA ARG A 17 13.89 -55.34 -8.29
C ARG A 17 13.51 -55.23 -6.81
N GLN A 18 14.27 -54.39 -6.08
CA GLN A 18 13.85 -53.00 -5.86
C GLN A 18 14.91 -52.20 -5.09
N ASP A 19 15.11 -50.97 -5.58
CA ASP A 19 15.37 -49.75 -4.82
C ASP A 19 16.62 -49.67 -3.96
N ASN A 20 17.67 -49.06 -4.53
CA ASN A 20 18.27 -47.84 -3.97
C ASN A 20 19.33 -47.30 -4.94
N GLN A 21 18.87 -46.73 -6.06
CA GLN A 21 19.71 -45.79 -6.80
C GLN A 21 19.65 -44.45 -6.09
N SER A 22 20.77 -44.17 -5.42
CA SER A 22 21.21 -42.83 -5.05
C SER A 22 21.17 -41.95 -6.30
N TYR A 23 20.36 -40.90 -6.27
CA TYR A 23 20.46 -39.77 -7.18
C TYR A 23 20.36 -38.49 -6.34
N ASP A 24 21.43 -37.71 -6.41
CA ASP A 24 21.52 -36.33 -5.93
C ASP A 24 20.87 -35.42 -6.97
N PRO A 25 19.91 -34.56 -6.58
CA PRO A 25 19.59 -33.38 -7.34
C PRO A 25 19.92 -32.12 -6.53
N LEU A 26 21.12 -31.59 -6.75
CA LEU A 26 21.31 -30.14 -6.78
C LEU A 26 20.30 -29.54 -7.78
N LEU A 27 19.29 -28.84 -7.24
CA LEU A 27 18.52 -27.70 -7.80
C LEU A 27 17.02 -27.84 -7.52
N ASP A 28 16.55 -27.19 -6.46
CA ASP A 28 15.26 -26.50 -6.53
C ASP A 28 15.55 -24.99 -6.54
N PRO A 29 15.29 -24.26 -7.63
CA PRO A 29 15.18 -22.82 -7.52
C PRO A 29 13.99 -22.58 -6.58
N ILE A 30 14.27 -21.87 -5.50
CA ILE A 30 13.26 -21.32 -4.58
C ILE A 30 12.11 -20.78 -5.45
N SER A 31 10.99 -21.52 -5.48
CA SER A 31 9.75 -21.04 -6.07
C SER A 31 9.53 -19.65 -5.47
N PRO A 32 9.39 -18.58 -6.27
CA PRO A 32 9.13 -17.27 -5.71
C PRO A 32 7.86 -17.44 -4.90
N HIS A 33 8.02 -17.36 -3.58
CA HIS A 33 6.93 -17.31 -2.64
C HIS A 33 6.03 -16.20 -3.19
N GLU A 34 4.92 -16.59 -3.82
CA GLU A 34 3.86 -15.67 -4.19
C GLU A 34 3.44 -15.06 -2.88
N THR A 35 4.05 -13.91 -2.59
CA THR A 35 3.62 -13.05 -1.52
C THR A 35 2.21 -12.72 -1.95
N PRO A 36 1.16 -13.02 -1.15
CA PRO A 36 -0.19 -12.69 -1.53
C PRO A 36 -0.18 -11.22 -1.93
N GLN A 37 -0.40 -10.93 -3.22
CA GLN A 37 -0.49 -9.56 -3.67
C GLN A 37 -1.72 -9.02 -2.95
N ILE A 38 -1.50 -8.32 -1.84
CA ILE A 38 -2.53 -7.53 -1.18
C ILE A 38 -3.17 -6.74 -2.32
N PRO A 39 -4.50 -6.82 -2.52
CA PRO A 39 -5.13 -6.10 -3.61
C PRO A 39 -4.68 -4.65 -3.51
N SER A 40 -3.91 -4.20 -4.51
CA SER A 40 -3.38 -2.85 -4.53
C SER A 40 -4.58 -1.94 -4.65
N GLN A 41 -4.91 -1.26 -3.55
CA GLN A 41 -5.93 -0.22 -3.59
C GLN A 41 -5.56 0.72 -4.73
N PRO A 42 -6.51 1.10 -5.63
CA PRO A 42 -6.22 2.00 -6.73
C PRO A 42 -5.49 3.24 -6.19
N PRO A 43 -4.39 3.69 -6.81
CA PRO A 43 -3.58 4.77 -6.23
C PRO A 43 -4.37 6.05 -5.97
N ILE A 44 -5.39 6.32 -6.78
CA ILE A 44 -6.29 7.45 -6.59
C ILE A 44 -7.09 7.36 -5.28
N ASP A 45 -7.49 6.16 -4.85
CA ASP A 45 -8.22 5.98 -3.59
C ASP A 45 -7.29 6.24 -2.38
N GLU A 46 -6.02 5.86 -2.50
CA GLU A 46 -5.00 6.19 -1.49
C GLU A 46 -4.84 7.71 -1.35
N VAL A 47 -4.73 8.40 -2.49
CA VAL A 47 -4.62 9.87 -2.57
C VAL A 47 -5.85 10.54 -1.96
N LEU A 48 -7.06 10.12 -2.34
CA LEU A 48 -8.30 10.70 -1.83
C LEU A 48 -8.45 10.47 -0.32
N THR A 49 -8.04 9.30 0.18
CA THR A 49 -8.03 8.99 1.62
C THR A 49 -7.10 9.93 2.39
N LYS A 50 -5.89 10.17 1.88
CA LYS A 50 -4.94 11.13 2.47
C LYS A 50 -5.52 12.54 2.47
N LEU A 51 -6.14 12.95 1.36
CA LEU A 51 -6.72 14.29 1.22
C LEU A 51 -7.88 14.53 2.18
N VAL A 52 -8.83 13.60 2.35
CA VAL A 52 -9.92 13.82 3.31
C VAL A 52 -9.45 13.86 4.76
N LEU A 53 -8.41 13.10 5.11
CA LEU A 53 -7.76 13.20 6.43
C LEU A 53 -7.08 14.57 6.62
N ALA A 54 -6.38 15.06 5.59
CA ALA A 54 -5.78 16.39 5.61
C ALA A 54 -6.83 17.50 5.75
N VAL A 55 -7.90 17.44 4.96
CA VAL A 55 -9.01 18.40 5.03
C VAL A 55 -9.71 18.35 6.39
N ALA A 56 -9.91 17.17 6.97
CA ALA A 56 -10.47 17.04 8.31
C ALA A 56 -9.59 17.74 9.36
N ALA A 57 -8.27 17.56 9.27
CA ALA A 57 -7.32 18.21 10.17
C ALA A 57 -7.29 19.74 9.96
N PHE A 58 -7.29 20.24 8.72
CA PHE A 58 -7.44 21.67 8.45
C PHE A 58 -8.74 22.25 9.01
N ARG A 59 -9.87 21.56 8.85
CA ARG A 59 -11.15 22.05 9.39
C ARG A 59 -11.14 22.11 10.92
N ARG A 60 -10.45 21.17 11.58
CA ARG A 60 -10.28 21.17 13.03
C ARG A 60 -9.30 22.24 13.52
N ALA A 61 -8.29 22.59 12.73
CA ALA A 61 -7.36 23.68 13.02
C ALA A 61 -8.05 25.05 13.08
N GLY A 62 -9.21 25.21 12.44
CA GLY A 62 -10.10 26.36 12.64
C GLY A 62 -10.72 26.91 11.36
N PRO A 63 -11.61 27.92 11.45
CA PRO A 63 -12.39 28.44 10.33
C PRO A 63 -11.54 28.96 9.16
N HIS A 64 -10.38 29.56 9.46
CA HIS A 64 -9.45 30.07 8.46
C HIS A 64 -8.96 28.95 7.53
N TYR A 65 -8.48 27.85 8.10
CA TYR A 65 -7.99 26.69 7.37
C TYR A 65 -9.13 25.89 6.73
N ALA A 66 -10.28 25.80 7.41
CA ALA A 66 -11.47 25.16 6.89
C ALA A 66 -11.89 25.77 5.54
N ARG A 67 -11.98 27.11 5.47
CA ARG A 67 -12.37 27.84 4.25
C ARG A 67 -11.40 27.56 3.09
N LYS A 68 -10.09 27.67 3.36
CA LYS A 68 -9.03 27.40 2.37
C LYS A 68 -9.06 25.96 1.85
N SER A 69 -9.26 24.98 2.75
CA SER A 69 -9.27 23.55 2.41
C SER A 69 -10.41 23.11 1.50
N SER A 70 -11.42 23.96 1.26
CA SER A 70 -12.47 23.70 0.28
C SER A 70 -11.93 23.49 -1.15
N ALA A 71 -10.74 24.02 -1.46
CA ALA A 71 -10.11 23.85 -2.77
C ALA A 71 -9.89 22.38 -3.15
N PHE A 72 -9.63 21.51 -2.17
CA PHE A 72 -9.39 20.08 -2.40
C PHE A 72 -10.66 19.32 -2.83
N LEU A 73 -11.85 19.89 -2.66
CA LEU A 73 -13.09 19.30 -3.18
C LEU A 73 -13.04 19.18 -4.70
N PHE A 74 -12.47 20.16 -5.40
CA PHE A 74 -12.43 20.17 -6.87
C PHE A 74 -11.58 19.02 -7.42
N PHE A 75 -10.47 18.72 -6.76
CA PHE A 75 -9.68 17.53 -7.06
C PHE A 75 -10.51 16.25 -6.86
N ALA A 76 -11.20 16.13 -5.71
CA ALA A 76 -11.98 14.93 -5.40
C ALA A 76 -13.20 14.72 -6.31
N ARG A 77 -13.74 15.77 -6.95
CA ARG A 77 -14.93 15.68 -7.82
C ARG A 77 -14.72 14.83 -9.07
N GLY A 78 -13.47 14.60 -9.50
CA GLY A 78 -13.18 13.68 -10.59
C GLY A 78 -13.48 12.22 -10.25
N SER A 79 -13.51 11.87 -8.96
CA SER A 79 -13.64 10.48 -8.50
C SER A 79 -14.86 10.27 -7.60
N TRP A 80 -15.23 11.25 -6.78
CA TRP A 80 -16.31 11.12 -5.78
C TRP A 80 -17.43 12.14 -6.00
N SER A 81 -18.66 11.69 -5.75
CA SER A 81 -19.80 12.59 -5.60
C SER A 81 -19.63 13.47 -4.35
N LEU A 82 -20.33 14.62 -4.32
CA LEU A 82 -20.33 15.49 -3.13
C LEU A 82 -20.80 14.77 -1.86
N ALA A 83 -21.80 13.88 -1.99
CA ALA A 83 -22.30 13.08 -0.89
C ALA A 83 -21.23 12.11 -0.36
N ARG A 84 -20.51 11.43 -1.27
CA ARG A 84 -19.41 10.53 -0.91
C ARG A 84 -18.27 11.29 -0.23
N TYR A 85 -17.83 12.41 -0.80
CA TYR A 85 -16.80 13.27 -0.21
C TYR A 85 -17.19 13.74 1.20
N THR A 86 -18.43 14.17 1.38
CA THR A 86 -18.93 14.64 2.69
C THR A 86 -18.95 13.51 3.72
N LEU A 87 -19.36 12.31 3.32
CA LEU A 87 -19.34 11.13 4.18
C LEU A 87 -17.91 10.77 4.60
N GLU A 88 -17.00 10.66 3.63
CA GLU A 88 -15.60 10.34 3.88
C GLU A 88 -14.91 11.37 4.76
N LEU A 89 -15.21 12.66 4.56
CA LEU A 89 -14.69 13.73 5.38
C LEU A 89 -15.18 13.67 6.83
N ARG A 90 -16.47 13.35 7.05
CA ARG A 90 -17.00 13.11 8.40
C ARG A 90 -16.30 11.93 9.07
N GLN A 91 -16.17 10.81 8.35
CA GLN A 91 -15.48 9.62 8.86
C GLN A 91 -13.99 9.87 9.13
N ALA A 92 -13.32 10.67 8.30
CA ALA A 92 -11.95 11.10 8.51
C ALA A 92 -11.81 11.92 9.80
N GLY A 93 -12.73 12.86 10.05
CA GLY A 93 -12.75 13.65 11.28
C GLY A 93 -12.88 12.81 12.56
N LEU A 94 -13.66 11.72 12.52
CA LEU A 94 -13.79 10.78 13.64
C LEU A 94 -12.53 9.94 13.89
N ARG A 95 -11.73 9.71 12.84
CA ARG A 95 -10.48 8.93 12.90
C ARG A 95 -9.28 9.74 13.39
N LEU A 96 -9.39 11.07 13.42
CA LEU A 96 -8.29 11.91 13.88
C LEU A 96 -8.08 11.75 15.40
N PRO A 97 -6.83 11.69 15.87
CA PRO A 97 -6.54 11.67 17.31
C PRO A 97 -6.99 12.98 17.94
N ARG A 98 -7.14 13.01 19.28
CA ARG A 98 -7.48 14.24 20.01
C ARG A 98 -6.58 15.41 19.59
N GLN A 99 -7.18 16.57 19.33
CA GLN A 99 -6.44 17.77 18.97
C GLN A 99 -5.51 18.18 20.12
N VAL A 100 -4.26 18.45 19.79
CA VAL A 100 -3.24 18.94 20.73
C VAL A 100 -3.09 20.45 20.60
N CYS A 101 -2.83 20.94 19.39
CA CYS A 101 -2.78 22.36 19.05
C CYS A 101 -3.04 22.55 17.54
N VAL A 102 -3.24 23.80 17.13
CA VAL A 102 -3.54 24.17 15.74
C VAL A 102 -2.37 23.83 14.81
N GLU A 103 -1.15 24.16 15.23
CA GLU A 103 0.08 23.98 14.43
C GLU A 103 0.31 22.51 14.09
N ARG A 104 0.01 21.61 15.03
CA ARG A 104 0.15 20.16 14.83
C ARG A 104 -0.87 19.63 13.82
N ASP A 105 -2.09 20.15 13.83
CA ASP A 105 -3.12 19.77 12.84
C ASP A 105 -2.76 20.28 11.44
N VAL A 106 -2.27 21.52 11.34
CA VAL A 106 -1.80 22.11 10.06
C VAL A 106 -0.62 21.30 9.51
N GLY A 107 0.42 21.07 10.31
CA GLY A 107 1.58 20.29 9.87
C GLY A 107 1.26 18.84 9.52
N PHE A 108 0.30 18.22 10.24
CA PHE A 108 -0.22 16.90 9.88
C PHE A 108 -0.89 16.91 8.50
N ALA A 109 -1.75 17.89 8.25
CA ALA A 109 -2.48 18.02 7.00
C ALA A 109 -1.55 18.31 5.81
N GLU A 110 -0.59 19.23 5.96
CA GLU A 110 0.40 19.56 4.93
C GLU A 110 1.24 18.34 4.53
N ARG A 111 1.69 17.56 5.53
CA ARG A 111 2.41 16.30 5.26
C ARG A 111 1.57 15.32 4.45
N LEU A 112 0.30 15.12 4.80
CA LEU A 112 -0.59 14.22 4.05
C LEU A 112 -0.83 14.67 2.61
N VAL A 113 -0.96 15.98 2.38
CA VAL A 113 -1.03 16.52 1.01
C VAL A 113 0.27 16.27 0.25
N GLY A 114 1.42 16.43 0.91
CA GLY A 114 2.73 16.10 0.35
C GLY A 114 2.85 14.61 -0.02
N GLU A 115 2.41 13.72 0.86
CA GLU A 115 2.37 12.28 0.60
C GLU A 115 1.44 11.93 -0.58
N ALA A 116 0.29 12.59 -0.68
CA ALA A 116 -0.63 12.42 -1.81
C ALA A 116 0.02 12.82 -3.15
N LEU A 117 0.77 13.92 -3.19
CA LEU A 117 1.54 14.33 -4.36
C LEU A 117 2.63 13.30 -4.72
N VAL A 118 3.29 12.72 -3.71
CA VAL A 118 4.31 11.67 -3.92
C VAL A 118 3.68 10.42 -4.55
N VAL A 119 2.50 10.00 -4.07
CA VAL A 119 1.77 8.86 -4.67
C VAL A 119 1.45 9.14 -6.14
N LEU A 120 0.85 10.28 -6.46
CA LEU A 120 0.52 10.62 -7.86
C LEU A 120 1.76 10.65 -8.77
N ARG A 121 2.89 11.18 -8.26
CA ARG A 121 4.15 11.21 -9.01
C ARG A 121 4.74 9.81 -9.22
N ARG A 122 4.73 8.96 -8.20
CA ARG A 122 5.22 7.58 -8.26
C ARG A 122 4.48 6.76 -9.31
N GLU A 123 3.17 7.00 -9.43
CA GLU A 123 2.27 6.23 -10.30
C GLU A 123 2.12 6.84 -11.70
N GLY A 124 2.83 7.94 -12.00
CA GLY A 124 2.79 8.58 -13.32
C GLY A 124 1.49 9.30 -13.65
N LEU A 125 0.62 9.55 -12.66
CA LEU A 125 -0.69 10.20 -12.80
C LEU A 125 -0.53 11.73 -12.97
N SER A 126 0.04 12.13 -14.10
CA SER A 126 0.46 13.53 -14.35
C SER A 126 -0.71 14.51 -14.44
N GLY A 127 -1.89 14.04 -14.87
CA GLY A 127 -3.11 14.84 -14.90
C GLY A 127 -3.57 15.18 -13.49
N ASP A 128 -3.80 14.16 -12.66
CA ASP A 128 -4.20 14.30 -11.26
C ASP A 128 -3.15 15.08 -10.45
N LEU A 129 -1.86 14.84 -10.69
CA LEU A 129 -0.79 15.58 -10.02
C LEU A 129 -0.93 17.09 -10.25
N ARG A 130 -1.14 17.52 -11.49
CA ARG A 130 -1.33 18.93 -11.84
C ARG A 130 -2.58 19.52 -11.20
N ASP A 131 -3.66 18.74 -11.13
CA ASP A 131 -4.92 19.18 -10.53
C ASP A 131 -4.79 19.34 -9.01
N LEU A 132 -4.07 18.43 -8.34
CA LEU A 132 -3.78 18.54 -6.91
C LEU A 132 -2.83 19.69 -6.60
N GLU A 133 -1.78 19.89 -7.40
CA GLU A 133 -0.89 21.04 -7.27
C GLU A 133 -1.64 22.36 -7.46
N TRP A 134 -2.61 22.40 -8.38
CA TRP A 134 -3.48 23.55 -8.55
C TRP A 134 -4.35 23.79 -7.31
N ALA A 135 -5.00 22.75 -6.76
CA ALA A 135 -5.78 22.87 -5.54
C ALA A 135 -4.94 23.38 -4.35
N LEU A 136 -3.68 22.93 -4.25
CA LEU A 136 -2.73 23.40 -3.25
C LEU A 136 -2.38 24.88 -3.44
N ARG A 137 -2.17 25.34 -4.69
CA ARG A 137 -1.96 26.78 -4.97
C ARG A 137 -3.18 27.61 -4.53
N GLN A 138 -4.40 27.14 -4.82
CA GLN A 138 -5.63 27.83 -4.39
C GLN A 138 -5.74 27.88 -2.85
N TYR A 139 -5.39 26.79 -2.16
CA TYR A 139 -5.36 26.75 -0.70
C TYR A 139 -4.47 27.88 -0.12
N TRP A 140 -3.24 28.01 -0.64
CA TRP A 140 -2.29 29.03 -0.20
C TRP A 140 -2.75 30.45 -0.52
N ALA A 141 -3.40 30.64 -1.67
CA ALA A 141 -3.92 31.94 -2.10
C ALA A 141 -5.11 32.46 -1.27
N GLY A 142 -5.71 31.64 -0.39
CA GLY A 142 -6.90 32.03 0.38
C GLY A 142 -8.12 31.15 0.20
N GLY A 143 -8.01 30.08 -0.58
CA GLY A 143 -9.13 29.27 -1.04
C GLY A 143 -9.69 29.79 -2.36
N PHE A 144 -10.86 29.31 -2.75
CA PHE A 144 -11.55 29.81 -3.93
C PHE A 144 -12.21 31.17 -3.65
N PRO A 145 -12.19 32.13 -4.60
CA PRO A 145 -13.17 33.19 -4.60
C PRO A 145 -14.55 32.53 -4.74
N LEU A 146 -15.41 32.74 -3.73
CA LEU A 146 -16.83 32.37 -3.79
C LEU A 146 -17.59 33.37 -4.64
#